data_AF-R4UEQ2-F1
#
_entry.id   AF-R4UEQ2-F1
#
_cell.length_a   1.000
_cell.length_b   1.000
_cell.length_c   1.000
_cell.angle_alpha   90.00
_cell.angle_beta   90.00
_cell.angle_gamma   90.00
#
_symmetry.space_group_name_H-M   'P 1'
#
loop_
_entity.id
_entity.type
_entity.pdbx_description
1 polymer ?
#
loop_
_entity_poly.entity_id
_entity_poly.type
_entity_poly.pdbx_seq_one_letter_code
_entity_poly.pdbx_strand_id
1 'polypeptide(L)'
;MKPETLTYLLVFLFSVVVATILLLLWLFLRKKLAQSNQYYQKSNLNLDLWTYIKRNILIYAAFFFYVIAVTGLILLISSLN
;
A
#
# COMPACT_ATOMS: atom_id res chain seq x y z
N MET A 1 16.90 -13.25 23.00
CA MET A 1 16.26 -12.93 21.70
C MET A 1 17.31 -13.12 20.62
N LYS A 2 17.01 -13.91 19.58
CA LYS A 2 17.92 -14.03 18.43
C LYS A 2 17.88 -12.71 17.65
N PRO A 3 19.01 -12.25 17.07
CA PRO A 3 19.06 -10.99 16.33
C PRO A 3 18.08 -10.94 15.15
N GLU A 4 17.82 -12.10 14.53
CA GLU A 4 16.84 -12.26 13.44
C GLU A 4 15.39 -11.92 13.85
N THR A 5 14.99 -12.22 15.10
CA THR A 5 13.65 -11.90 15.63
C THR A 5 13.42 -10.39 15.65
N LEU A 6 14.44 -9.61 16.03
CA LEU A 6 14.35 -8.15 16.02
C LEU A 6 14.23 -7.62 14.59
N THR A 7 15.00 -8.18 13.65
CA THR A 7 14.93 -7.82 12.23
C THR A 7 13.53 -8.10 11.67
N TYR A 8 12.93 -9.26 11.93
CA TYR A 8 11.58 -9.60 11.46
C TYR A 8 10.51 -8.67 12.04
N LEU A 9 10.61 -8.33 13.32
CA LEU A 9 9.72 -7.36 13.96
C LEU A 9 9.82 -5.98 13.30
N LEU A 10 11.04 -5.50 13.05
CA LEU A 10 11.27 -4.21 12.40
C LEU A 10 10.71 -4.20 10.97
N VAL A 11 10.95 -5.26 10.19
CA VAL A 11 10.42 -5.39 8.82
C VAL A 11 8.90 -5.40 8.82
N PHE A 12 8.28 -6.13 9.75
CA PHE A 12 6.83 -6.15 9.93
C PHE A 12 6.28 -4.74 10.22
N LEU A 13 6.79 -4.10 11.27
CA LEU A 13 6.31 -2.78 11.70
C LEU A 13 6.52 -1.71 10.63
N PHE A 14 7.70 -1.65 10.02
CA PHE A 14 8.00 -0.72 8.95
C PHE A 14 7.04 -0.89 7.77
N SER A 15 6.83 -2.13 7.34
CA SER A 15 5.98 -2.43 6.18
C SER A 15 4.51 -2.08 6.45
N VAL A 16 4.00 -2.35 7.66
CA VAL A 16 2.63 -1.95 8.05
C VAL A 16 2.46 -0.44 8.06
N VAL A 17 3.42 0.30 8.64
CA VAL A 17 3.37 1.76 8.71
C VAL A 17 3.39 2.37 7.30
N VAL A 18 4.33 1.95 6.45
CA VAL A 18 4.45 2.45 5.08
C VAL A 18 3.20 2.11 4.26
N ALA A 19 2.70 0.87 4.33
CA ALA A 19 1.48 0.47 3.64
C ALA A 19 0.28 1.33 4.04
N THR A 20 0.12 1.58 5.35
CA THR A 20 -0.99 2.38 5.88
C THR A 20 -0.90 3.84 5.42
N ILE A 21 0.30 4.44 5.43
CA ILE A 21 0.51 5.81 4.92
C ILE A 21 0.15 5.89 3.43
N LEU A 22 0.62 4.93 2.62
CA LEU A 22 0.32 4.89 1.19
C LEU A 22 -1.18 4.72 0.91
N LEU A 23 -1.87 3.88 1.68
CA LEU A 23 -3.31 3.68 1.59
C LEU A 23 -4.08 4.97 1.91
N LEU A 24 -3.70 5.67 2.99
CA LEU A 24 -4.30 6.95 3.38
C LEU A 24 -4.09 8.03 2.32
N LEU A 25 -2.87 8.12 1.77
CA LEU A 25 -2.56 9.02 0.66
C LEU A 25 -3.40 8.72 -0.58
N TRP A 26 -3.56 7.44 -0.92
CA TRP A 26 -4.41 7.03 -2.04
C TRP A 26 -5.88 7.41 -1.82
N LEU A 27 -6.43 7.19 -0.62
CA LEU A 27 -7.80 7.59 -0.27
C LEU A 27 -7.99 9.11 -0.38
N PHE A 28 -7.02 9.89 0.10
CA PHE A 28 -7.08 11.35 0.03
C PHE A 28 -7.03 11.86 -1.42
N LEU A 29 -6.11 11.33 -2.23
CA LEU A 29 -6.01 11.68 -3.65
C LEU A 29 -7.28 11.29 -4.41
N ARG A 30 -7.83 10.10 -4.14
CA ARG A 30 -9.09 9.65 -4.75
C ARG A 30 -10.26 10.56 -4.37
N LYS A 31 -10.36 10.97 -3.11
CA LYS A 31 -11.39 11.91 -2.64
C LYS A 31 -11.27 13.26 -3.32
N LYS A 32 -10.06 13.82 -3.40
CA LYS A 32 -9.77 15.09 -4.09
C LYS A 32 -10.13 15.02 -5.58
N LEU A 33 -9.79 13.91 -6.25
CA LEU A 33 -10.15 13.68 -7.64
C LEU A 33 -11.67 13.58 -7.81
N ALA A 34 -12.37 12.81 -6.99
CA ALA A 34 -13.84 12.67 -7.06
C ALA A 34 -14.60 13.98 -6.82
N GLN A 35 -14.05 14.88 -6.00
CA GLN A 35 -14.61 16.21 -5.75
C GLN A 35 -14.32 17.20 -6.88
N SER A 36 -13.28 16.99 -7.69
CA SER A 36 -13.14 17.75 -8.91
C SER A 36 -14.10 17.17 -9.95
N ASN A 37 -14.89 18.03 -10.60
CA ASN A 37 -15.77 17.65 -11.72
C ASN A 37 -15.03 16.93 -12.87
N GLN A 38 -13.70 16.81 -12.80
CA GLN A 38 -12.86 16.04 -13.72
C GLN A 38 -12.99 14.52 -13.52
N TYR A 39 -13.49 14.00 -12.38
CA TYR A 39 -13.67 12.55 -12.22
C TYR A 39 -14.83 12.01 -13.06
N TYR A 40 -15.93 12.79 -13.14
CA TYR A 40 -17.17 12.42 -13.83
C TYR A 40 -17.32 13.01 -15.24
N GLN A 41 -16.33 13.76 -15.74
CA GLN A 41 -16.33 14.16 -17.16
C GLN A 41 -16.26 12.92 -18.04
N LYS A 42 -17.19 12.81 -19.01
CA LYS A 42 -17.38 11.70 -19.97
C LYS A 42 -16.08 11.23 -20.69
N SER A 43 -15.00 12.01 -20.65
CA SER A 43 -13.65 11.66 -21.09
C SER A 43 -12.98 10.53 -20.27
N ASN A 44 -13.32 10.36 -18.98
CA ASN A 44 -12.74 9.32 -18.11
C ASN A 44 -13.34 7.91 -18.26
N LEU A 45 -14.41 7.73 -19.06
CA LEU A 45 -14.96 6.39 -19.32
C LEU A 45 -14.01 5.54 -20.19
N ASN A 46 -13.15 6.19 -20.98
CA ASN A 46 -12.03 5.59 -21.70
C ASN A 46 -10.71 6.06 -21.08
N LEU A 47 -10.53 5.83 -19.78
CA LEU A 47 -9.22 6.03 -19.14
C LEU A 47 -8.22 5.07 -19.78
N ASP A 48 -7.26 5.63 -20.52
CA ASP A 48 -6.11 4.88 -21.01
C ASP A 48 -5.45 4.11 -19.85
N LEU A 49 -5.05 2.87 -20.12
CA LEU A 49 -4.51 1.92 -19.15
C LEU A 49 -3.38 2.57 -18.33
N TRP A 50 -2.53 3.36 -19.00
CA TRP A 50 -1.41 4.05 -18.37
C TRP A 50 -1.85 5.07 -17.31
N THR A 51 -2.93 5.80 -17.59
CA THR A 51 -3.50 6.79 -16.66
C THR A 51 -4.18 6.09 -15.48
N TYR A 52 -4.84 4.96 -15.73
CA TYR A 52 -5.40 4.11 -14.67
C TYR A 52 -4.32 3.57 -13.72
N ILE A 53 -3.23 3.02 -14.26
CA ILE A 53 -2.10 2.50 -13.47
C ILE A 53 -1.47 3.63 -12.63
N LYS A 54 -1.19 4.80 -13.22
CA LYS A 54 -0.64 5.94 -12.49
C LYS A 54 -1.52 6.39 -11.31
N ARG A 55 -2.85 6.40 -11.49
CA ARG A 55 -3.80 6.77 -10.42
C ARG A 55 -3.85 5.74 -9.27
N ASN A 56 -3.57 4.48 -9.57
CA ASN A 56 -3.64 3.39 -8.59
C ASN A 56 -2.26 2.91 -8.11
N ILE A 57 -1.15 3.50 -8.56
CA ILE A 57 0.20 3.05 -8.19
C ILE A 57 0.41 2.98 -6.67
N LEU A 58 -0.19 3.91 -5.92
CA LEU A 58 -0.14 3.94 -4.46
C LEU A 58 -0.84 2.75 -3.80
N ILE A 59 -1.96 2.26 -4.37
CA ILE A 59 -2.65 1.08 -3.83
C ILE A 59 -1.87 -0.20 -4.11
N TYR A 60 -1.23 -0.29 -5.28
CA TYR A 60 -0.36 -1.42 -5.61
C TYR A 60 0.89 -1.44 -4.73
N ALA A 61 1.49 -0.27 -4.48
CA ALA A 61 2.60 -0.14 -3.54
C ALA A 61 2.18 -0.52 -2.10
N ALA A 62 1.03 0.00 -1.63
CA ALA A 62 0.50 -0.36 -0.31
C ALA A 62 0.26 -1.87 -0.17
N PHE A 63 -0.35 -2.49 -1.19
CA PHE A 63 -0.55 -3.94 -1.24
C PHE A 63 0.78 -4.71 -1.16
N PHE A 64 1.79 -4.30 -1.93
CA PHE A 64 3.11 -4.92 -1.90
C PHE A 64 3.75 -4.86 -0.50
N PHE A 65 3.69 -3.70 0.17
CA PHE A 65 4.16 -3.58 1.54
C PHE A 65 3.35 -4.43 2.54
N TYR A 66 2.05 -4.61 2.34
CA TYR A 66 1.28 -5.55 3.17
C TYR A 66 1.71 -7.01 2.97
N VAL A 67 2.06 -7.42 1.74
CA VAL A 67 2.61 -8.77 1.51
C VAL A 67 3.94 -8.96 2.24
N ILE A 68 4.82 -7.94 2.24
CA ILE A 68 6.06 -7.96 3.02
C ILE A 68 5.75 -8.04 4.52
N ALA A 69 4.79 -7.25 5.01
CA ALA A 69 4.38 -7.30 6.42
C ALA A 69 3.91 -8.71 6.82
N VAL A 70 3.01 -9.34 6.04
CA VAL A 70 2.53 -10.70 6.32
C VAL A 70 3.70 -11.69 6.32
N THR A 71 4.61 -11.56 5.37
CA THR A 71 5.80 -12.43 5.30
C THR A 71 6.70 -12.26 6.53
N GLY A 72 6.97 -11.00 6.94
CA GLY A 72 7.73 -10.69 8.14
C GLY A 72 7.07 -11.19 9.42
N LEU A 73 5.73 -11.14 9.50
CA LEU A 73 4.97 -11.68 10.61
C LEU A 73 5.10 -13.21 10.71
N ILE A 74 5.01 -13.92 9.59
CA ILE A 74 5.17 -15.38 9.55
C ILE A 74 6.58 -15.75 10.03
N LEU A 75 7.61 -15.10 9.51
CA LEU A 75 9.01 -15.33 9.93
C LEU A 75 9.22 -15.01 11.42
N LEU A 76 8.61 -13.94 11.92
CA LEU A 76 8.66 -13.59 13.34
C LEU A 76 8.08 -14.72 14.20
N ILE A 77 6.87 -15.20 13.87
CA ILE A 77 6.21 -16.31 14.59
C ILE A 77 7.08 -17.57 14.54
N SER A 78 7.61 -17.93 13.37
CA SER A 78 8.50 -19.09 13.22
C SER A 78 9.81 -18.96 14.02
N SER A 79 10.30 -17.74 14.27
CA SER A 79 11.51 -17.52 15.06
C SER A 79 11.29 -17.60 16.58
N LEU A 80 10.03 -17.46 17.02
CA LEU A 80 9.62 -17.46 18.42
C LEU A 80 9.18 -18.84 18.92
N ASN A 81 8.76 -19.71 18.01
CA ASN A 81 8.50 -21.14 18.24
C ASN A 81 9.81 -21.94 18.18
#